data_AF-A0A840IHL1-F1
#
_entry.id   AF-A0A840IHL1-F1
#
_cell.length_a   1.000
_cell.length_b   1.000
_cell.length_c   1.000
_cell.angle_alpha   90.00
_cell.angle_beta   90.00
_cell.angle_gamma   90.00
#
_symmetry.space_group_name_H-M   'P 1'
#
loop_
_entity.id
_entity.type
_entity.pdbx_description
1 polymer ?
#
loop_
_entity_poly.entity_id
_entity_poly.type
_entity_poly.pdbx_seq_one_letter_code
_entity_poly.pdbx_strand_id
1 'polypeptide(L)'
;MPSVSSPLFDATEPAEVLEELRRDRGELLDALERGLADGLRGSPSGAALYANAVHELTSWLFATASSTGAPAAELLVELVEDEAVKAPFTAWPLPSLHHGDAAALHLVDAVREWIDKPPVKRTAKRFISWRYGDRDAELFARRVRSRLAHGRENDLERLMRVFELSKSELGRLFGVTRQAIDGWLLGGVPADRQEKLASMLALADLLERKLKAGRVPGVARRAADAYGGLTMLEMVAADRHDELLASVRDSFDWARAA
;
A
#
# COMPACT_ATOMS: atom_id res chain seq x y z
N MET A 1 9.40 -32.13 10.92
CA MET A 1 9.92 -30.74 10.84
C MET A 1 10.18 -30.26 12.26
N PRO A 2 11.18 -29.40 12.52
CA PRO A 2 11.38 -28.84 13.86
C PRO A 2 10.09 -28.15 14.30
N SER A 3 9.64 -28.42 15.52
CA SER A 3 8.44 -27.82 16.09
C SER A 3 8.72 -26.34 16.33
N VAL A 4 8.12 -25.47 15.52
CA VAL A 4 8.07 -24.03 15.78
C VAL A 4 7.40 -23.82 17.14
N SER A 5 8.14 -23.33 18.14
CA SER A 5 7.61 -22.94 19.44
C SER A 5 7.89 -21.47 19.68
N SER A 6 6.81 -20.70 19.74
CA SER A 6 6.78 -19.27 19.99
C SER A 6 5.45 -18.99 20.68
N PRO A 7 5.40 -18.18 21.75
CA PRO A 7 4.15 -17.82 22.43
C PRO A 7 3.05 -17.38 21.45
N LEU A 8 3.44 -16.63 20.41
CA LEU A 8 2.55 -16.17 19.35
C LEU A 8 1.88 -17.31 18.54
N PHE A 9 2.64 -18.35 18.20
CA PHE A 9 2.15 -19.47 17.39
C PHE A 9 1.57 -20.61 18.24
N ASP A 10 1.85 -20.61 19.53
CA ASP A 10 1.33 -21.60 20.49
C ASP A 10 0.01 -21.16 21.14
N ALA A 11 -0.26 -19.84 21.22
CA ALA A 11 -1.56 -19.31 21.62
C ALA A 11 -2.69 -19.82 20.70
N THR A 12 -3.89 -20.06 21.23
CA THR A 12 -5.02 -20.54 20.39
C THR A 12 -6.23 -19.63 20.46
N GLU A 13 -6.32 -18.80 21.50
CA GLU A 13 -7.37 -17.81 21.65
C GLU A 13 -6.99 -16.49 20.96
N PRO A 14 -7.92 -15.82 20.26
CA PRO A 14 -7.62 -14.55 19.58
C PRO A 14 -7.05 -13.47 20.50
N ALA A 15 -7.54 -13.40 21.75
CA ALA A 15 -7.10 -12.41 22.72
C ALA A 15 -5.62 -12.59 23.10
N GLU A 16 -5.18 -13.84 23.27
CA GLU A 16 -3.79 -14.17 23.59
C GLU A 16 -2.88 -13.81 22.41
N VAL A 17 -3.27 -14.18 21.18
CA VAL A 17 -2.52 -13.84 19.97
C VAL A 17 -2.38 -12.32 19.82
N LEU A 18 -3.47 -11.57 20.03
CA LEU A 18 -3.44 -10.11 19.96
C LEU A 18 -2.61 -9.49 21.08
N GLU A 19 -2.59 -10.08 22.27
CA GLU A 19 -1.73 -9.62 23.36
C GLU A 19 -0.24 -9.78 23.00
N GLU A 20 0.15 -10.94 22.45
CA GLU A 20 1.51 -11.18 21.97
C GLU A 20 1.87 -10.20 20.83
N LEU A 21 0.96 -10.01 19.86
CA LEU A 21 1.17 -9.05 18.77
C LEU A 21 1.32 -7.62 19.27
N ARG A 22 0.50 -7.19 20.23
CA ARG A 22 0.57 -5.83 20.79
C ARG A 22 1.83 -5.61 21.62
N ARG A 23 2.31 -6.65 22.30
CA ARG A 23 3.56 -6.59 23.07
C ARG A 23 4.76 -6.29 22.18
N ASP A 24 4.83 -6.93 21.01
CA ASP A 24 6.02 -6.86 20.14
C ASP A 24 5.87 -5.91 18.95
N ARG A 25 4.65 -5.63 18.51
CA ARG A 25 4.30 -4.94 17.24
C ARG A 25 3.04 -4.09 17.34
N GLY A 26 2.72 -3.53 18.52
CA GLY A 26 1.52 -2.71 18.72
C GLY A 26 1.40 -1.54 17.73
N GLU A 27 2.52 -0.93 17.35
CA GLU A 27 2.58 0.14 16.36
C GLU A 27 2.11 -0.27 14.96
N LEU A 28 2.33 -1.53 14.57
CA LEU A 28 1.87 -2.06 13.28
C LEU A 28 0.36 -2.31 13.31
N LEU A 29 -0.18 -2.77 14.43
CA LEU A 29 -1.63 -2.94 14.61
C LEU A 29 -2.35 -1.59 14.52
N ASP A 30 -1.79 -0.57 15.16
CA ASP A 30 -2.27 0.81 15.07
C ASP A 30 -2.18 1.37 13.64
N ALA A 31 -1.10 1.07 12.92
CA ALA A 31 -0.93 1.47 11.52
C ALA A 31 -1.92 0.76 10.58
N LEU A 32 -2.20 -0.52 10.82
CA LEU A 32 -3.24 -1.28 10.10
C LEU A 32 -4.62 -0.65 10.32
N GLU A 33 -4.99 -0.34 11.56
CA GLU A 33 -6.30 0.27 11.87
C GLU A 33 -6.45 1.64 11.19
N ARG A 34 -5.45 2.53 11.36
CA ARG A 34 -5.48 3.87 10.76
C ARG A 34 -5.44 3.82 9.24
N GLY A 35 -4.53 3.03 8.68
CA GLY A 35 -4.35 2.90 7.24
C GLY A 35 -5.60 2.34 6.55
N LEU A 36 -6.25 1.36 7.16
CA LEU A 36 -7.50 0.81 6.67
C LEU A 36 -8.64 1.84 6.72
N ALA A 37 -8.82 2.53 7.85
CA ALA A 37 -9.85 3.54 8.02
C ALA A 37 -9.70 4.71 7.02
N ASP A 38 -8.48 5.19 6.80
CA ASP A 38 -8.21 6.26 5.83
C ASP A 38 -8.28 5.75 4.39
N GLY A 39 -7.74 4.57 4.12
CA GLY A 39 -7.70 3.95 2.80
C GLY A 39 -9.11 3.66 2.25
N LEU A 40 -10.01 3.15 3.09
CA LEU A 40 -11.42 2.91 2.74
C LEU A 40 -12.22 4.20 2.52
N ARG A 41 -11.79 5.31 3.12
CA ARG A 41 -12.32 6.65 2.81
C ARG A 41 -11.72 7.23 1.52
N GLY A 42 -10.94 6.44 0.79
CA GLY A 42 -10.37 6.82 -0.49
C GLY A 42 -8.98 7.43 -0.40
N SER A 43 -8.35 7.50 0.78
CA SER A 43 -7.00 8.07 0.96
C SER A 43 -5.90 7.18 0.34
N PRO A 44 -5.09 7.70 -0.60
CA PRO A 44 -3.92 6.98 -1.10
C PRO A 44 -2.87 6.72 -0.02
N SER A 45 -2.59 7.72 0.84
CA SER A 45 -1.63 7.58 1.93
C SER A 45 -2.09 6.58 3.00
N GLY A 46 -3.40 6.48 3.24
CA GLY A 46 -3.99 5.45 4.10
C GLY A 46 -3.77 4.04 3.54
N ALA A 47 -4.04 3.83 2.25
CA ALA A 47 -3.78 2.55 1.60
C ALA A 47 -2.29 2.17 1.60
N ALA A 48 -1.40 3.14 1.44
CA ALA A 48 0.05 2.92 1.53
C ALA A 48 0.49 2.56 2.96
N LEU A 49 -0.01 3.27 3.98
CA LEU A 49 0.24 2.95 5.38
C LEU A 49 -0.19 1.52 5.72
N TYR A 50 -1.38 1.12 5.27
CA TYR A 50 -1.89 -0.24 5.45
C TYR A 50 -0.98 -1.28 4.79
N ALA A 51 -0.64 -1.08 3.51
CA ALA A 51 0.20 -2.01 2.77
C ALA A 51 1.60 -2.19 3.41
N ASN A 52 2.20 -1.09 3.87
CA ASN A 52 3.49 -1.14 4.58
C ASN A 52 3.39 -1.92 5.89
N ALA A 53 2.35 -1.67 6.69
CA ALA A 53 2.14 -2.37 7.95
C ALA A 53 1.88 -3.87 7.74
N VAL A 54 1.12 -4.24 6.70
CA VAL A 54 0.93 -5.64 6.27
C VAL A 54 2.27 -6.29 5.93
N HIS A 55 3.09 -5.63 5.11
CA HIS A 55 4.39 -6.16 4.68
C HIS A 55 5.34 -6.38 5.87
N GLU A 56 5.46 -5.37 6.74
CA GLU A 56 6.31 -5.42 7.92
C GLU A 56 5.85 -6.51 8.90
N LEU A 57 4.54 -6.62 9.13
CA LEU A 57 3.99 -7.64 10.01
C LEU A 57 4.20 -9.04 9.43
N THR A 58 3.92 -9.25 8.15
CA THR A 58 4.11 -10.55 7.46
C THR A 58 5.57 -10.96 7.48
N SER A 59 6.48 -10.04 7.14
CA SER A 59 7.92 -10.28 7.20
C SER A 59 8.39 -10.66 8.60
N TRP A 60 7.90 -9.96 9.63
CA TRP A 60 8.23 -10.30 11.01
C TRP A 60 7.67 -11.66 11.44
N LEU A 61 6.42 -11.99 11.06
CA LEU A 61 5.81 -13.28 11.37
C LEU A 61 6.63 -14.44 10.78
N PHE A 62 7.04 -14.32 9.52
CA PHE A 62 7.91 -15.31 8.89
C PHE A 62 9.29 -15.35 9.53
N ALA A 63 9.90 -14.20 9.88
CA ALA A 63 11.19 -14.18 10.57
C ALA A 63 11.11 -14.89 11.94
N THR A 64 10.03 -14.65 12.71
CA THR A 64 9.75 -15.33 13.96
C THR A 64 9.60 -16.83 13.75
N ALA A 65 8.78 -17.26 12.78
CA ALA A 65 8.60 -18.66 12.43
C ALA A 65 9.91 -19.34 11.97
N SER A 66 10.74 -18.63 11.22
CA SER A 66 12.02 -19.13 10.72
C SER A 66 13.09 -19.23 11.80
N SER A 67 13.12 -18.27 12.73
CA SER A 67 13.98 -18.36 13.92
C SER A 67 13.67 -19.59 14.79
N THR A 68 12.46 -20.13 14.63
CA THR A 68 11.98 -21.34 15.30
C THR A 68 12.00 -22.60 14.42
N GLY A 69 12.61 -22.53 13.23
CA GLY A 69 12.92 -23.70 12.39
C GLY A 69 12.17 -23.82 11.05
N ALA A 70 11.33 -22.85 10.67
CA ALA A 70 10.67 -22.83 9.36
C ALA A 70 11.58 -22.26 8.25
N PRO A 71 11.53 -22.76 6.99
CA PRO A 71 12.28 -22.16 5.90
C PRO A 71 11.78 -20.75 5.59
N ALA A 72 12.66 -19.75 5.67
CA ALA A 72 12.36 -18.39 5.22
C ALA A 72 12.39 -18.37 3.68
N ALA A 73 11.27 -18.08 3.04
CA ALA A 73 11.24 -17.83 1.60
C ALA A 73 10.50 -16.53 1.35
N GLU A 74 11.18 -15.55 0.73
CA GLU A 74 10.59 -14.28 0.28
C GLU A 74 9.33 -14.50 -0.57
N LEU A 75 9.27 -15.61 -1.32
CA LEU A 75 8.09 -16.04 -2.08
C LEU A 75 6.84 -16.32 -1.22
N LEU A 76 7.01 -16.71 0.05
CA LEU A 76 5.88 -16.96 0.97
C LEU A 76 5.31 -15.65 1.53
N VAL A 77 6.16 -14.62 1.67
CA VAL A 77 5.73 -13.27 2.07
C VAL A 77 4.80 -12.70 1.00
N GLU A 78 5.18 -12.76 -0.28
CA GLU A 78 4.35 -12.29 -1.39
C GLU A 78 2.99 -13.02 -1.48
N LEU A 79 2.98 -14.33 -1.23
CA LEU A 79 1.76 -15.13 -1.28
C LEU A 79 0.79 -14.80 -0.12
N VAL A 80 1.33 -14.61 1.10
CA VAL A 80 0.52 -14.16 2.24
C VAL A 80 0.05 -12.72 2.05
N GLU A 81 0.83 -11.88 1.39
CA GLU A 81 0.47 -10.50 1.07
C GLU A 81 -0.68 -10.37 0.06
N ASP A 82 -0.80 -11.27 -0.92
CA ASP A 82 -1.96 -11.29 -1.81
C ASP A 82 -3.25 -11.69 -1.05
N GLU A 83 -3.14 -12.60 -0.07
CA GLU A 83 -4.23 -12.92 0.86
C GLU A 83 -4.50 -11.77 1.85
N ALA A 84 -3.48 -11.01 2.24
CA ALA A 84 -3.58 -9.87 3.15
C ALA A 84 -4.48 -8.74 2.63
N VAL A 85 -4.62 -8.63 1.31
CA VAL A 85 -5.55 -7.67 0.70
C VAL A 85 -7.00 -8.06 0.98
N LYS A 86 -7.27 -9.36 1.16
CA LYS A 86 -8.57 -9.90 1.55
C LYS A 86 -8.73 -9.87 3.08
N ALA A 87 -7.63 -9.93 3.84
CA ALA A 87 -7.59 -9.96 5.31
C ALA A 87 -8.57 -9.03 6.02
N PRO A 88 -8.64 -7.71 5.71
CA PRO A 88 -9.51 -6.83 6.47
C PRO A 88 -10.97 -7.20 6.23
N PHE A 89 -11.29 -7.78 5.06
CA PHE A 89 -12.62 -8.20 4.59
C PHE A 89 -13.01 -9.64 4.92
N THR A 90 -12.19 -10.38 5.68
CA THR A 90 -12.41 -11.81 5.95
C THR A 90 -13.18 -12.11 7.24
N ALA A 91 -13.42 -13.41 7.48
CA ALA A 91 -14.38 -14.05 8.38
C ALA A 91 -14.21 -13.80 9.91
N TRP A 92 -13.50 -12.77 10.36
CA TRP A 92 -13.39 -12.43 11.78
C TRP A 92 -14.65 -11.68 12.26
N PRO A 93 -15.25 -12.04 13.41
CA PRO A 93 -16.41 -11.34 13.94
C PRO A 93 -16.03 -9.93 14.39
N LEU A 94 -16.36 -8.95 13.56
CA LEU A 94 -16.14 -7.51 13.79
C LEU A 94 -16.91 -6.85 14.95
N PRO A 95 -17.98 -7.40 15.58
CA PRO A 95 -18.62 -6.71 16.70
C PRO A 95 -17.71 -6.51 17.93
N SER A 96 -16.61 -7.26 18.03
CA SER A 96 -15.72 -7.29 19.21
C SER A 96 -14.25 -6.97 18.92
N LEU A 97 -13.90 -6.67 17.67
CA LEU A 97 -12.50 -6.46 17.25
C LEU A 97 -12.36 -5.17 16.44
N HIS A 98 -11.24 -4.48 16.62
CA HIS A 98 -10.82 -3.44 15.68
C HIS A 98 -10.47 -4.08 14.33
N HIS A 99 -10.55 -3.31 13.24
CA HIS A 99 -10.35 -3.87 11.91
C HIS A 99 -8.87 -4.24 11.67
N GLY A 100 -7.94 -3.47 12.24
CA GLY A 100 -6.51 -3.78 12.26
C GLY A 100 -6.21 -5.07 13.01
N ASP A 101 -6.90 -5.34 14.12
CA ASP A 101 -6.78 -6.60 14.86
C ASP A 101 -7.25 -7.79 14.00
N ALA A 102 -8.38 -7.64 13.31
CA ALA A 102 -8.91 -8.68 12.41
C ALA A 102 -7.95 -8.96 11.24
N ALA A 103 -7.37 -7.91 10.65
CA ALA A 103 -6.35 -8.06 9.62
C ALA A 103 -5.11 -8.78 10.16
N ALA A 104 -4.62 -8.41 11.34
CA ALA A 104 -3.46 -9.05 11.96
C ALA A 104 -3.70 -10.53 12.28
N LEU A 105 -4.86 -10.88 12.83
CA LEU A 105 -5.25 -12.27 13.10
C LEU A 105 -5.33 -13.10 11.82
N HIS A 106 -5.83 -12.52 10.72
CA HIS A 106 -5.83 -13.20 9.42
C HIS A 106 -4.42 -13.49 8.92
N LEU A 107 -3.48 -12.55 9.07
CA LEU A 107 -2.07 -12.77 8.69
C LEU A 107 -1.41 -13.85 9.53
N VAL A 108 -1.72 -13.90 10.84
CA VAL A 108 -1.26 -14.99 11.71
C VAL A 108 -1.82 -16.34 11.25
N ASP A 109 -3.11 -16.43 10.93
CA ASP A 109 -3.74 -17.65 10.40
C ASP A 109 -3.06 -18.10 9.10
N ALA A 110 -2.79 -17.16 8.18
CA ALA A 110 -2.11 -17.45 6.92
C ALA A 110 -0.70 -18.03 7.16
N VAL A 111 0.08 -17.43 8.07
CA VAL A 111 1.42 -17.96 8.42
C VAL A 111 1.32 -19.30 9.15
N ARG A 112 0.33 -19.50 10.02
CA ARG A 112 0.08 -20.78 10.72
C ARG A 112 -0.18 -21.93 9.76
N GLU A 113 -0.94 -21.69 8.70
CA GLU A 113 -1.19 -22.66 7.64
C GLU A 113 0.14 -23.16 7.03
N TRP A 114 1.10 -22.25 6.79
CA TRP A 114 2.41 -22.60 6.26
C TRP A 114 3.31 -23.38 7.22
N ILE A 115 3.17 -23.17 8.52
CA ILE A 115 3.97 -23.87 9.55
C ILE A 115 3.23 -25.06 10.18
N ASP A 116 2.14 -25.52 9.54
CA ASP A 116 1.31 -26.66 9.98
C ASP A 116 0.81 -26.51 11.44
N LYS A 117 0.40 -25.30 11.80
CA LYS A 117 -0.22 -24.98 13.09
C LYS A 117 -1.73 -24.82 12.92
N PRO A 118 -2.54 -25.24 13.92
CA PRO A 118 -3.98 -25.04 13.87
C PRO A 118 -4.33 -23.54 13.82
N PRO A 119 -5.39 -23.17 13.09
CA PRO A 119 -5.84 -21.79 13.00
C PRO A 119 -6.27 -21.27 14.38
N VAL A 120 -6.21 -19.95 14.56
CA VAL A 120 -6.72 -19.27 15.74
C VAL A 120 -8.22 -19.51 15.86
N LYS A 121 -8.71 -19.81 17.07
CA LYS A 121 -10.12 -20.17 17.28
C LYS A 121 -11.05 -19.01 16.91
N ARG A 122 -12.03 -19.30 16.07
CA ARG A 122 -13.06 -18.34 15.67
C ARG A 122 -14.33 -18.55 16.49
N THR A 123 -14.70 -17.59 17.33
CA THR A 123 -16.00 -17.59 18.01
C THR A 123 -17.06 -17.11 17.01
N ALA A 124 -17.76 -18.04 16.36
CA ALA A 124 -18.78 -17.71 15.37
C ALA A 124 -19.95 -16.93 16.00
N LYS A 125 -19.95 -15.60 15.91
CA LYS A 125 -21.14 -14.77 16.15
C LYS A 125 -21.18 -13.57 15.19
N ARG A 126 -21.96 -13.75 14.12
CA ARG A 126 -22.36 -12.76 13.10
C ARG A 126 -21.21 -12.06 12.35
N PHE A 127 -21.14 -12.36 11.05
CA PHE A 127 -20.45 -11.53 10.09
C PHE A 127 -21.22 -10.21 9.94
N ILE A 128 -20.54 -9.08 10.10
CA ILE A 128 -21.10 -7.78 9.76
C ILE A 128 -20.76 -7.54 8.28
N SER A 129 -21.78 -7.30 7.46
CA SER A 129 -21.59 -6.76 6.12
C SER A 129 -20.98 -5.37 6.23
N TRP A 130 -19.95 -5.12 5.44
CA TRP A 130 -19.21 -3.87 5.37
C TRP A 130 -20.12 -2.64 5.33
N ARG A 131 -19.75 -1.58 6.06
CA ARG A 131 -20.39 -0.25 5.98
C ARG A 131 -19.91 0.58 4.78
N TYR A 132 -18.91 0.09 4.05
CA TYR A 132 -18.34 0.74 2.87
C TYR A 132 -18.95 0.14 1.61
N GLY A 133 -19.12 0.95 0.56
CA GLY A 133 -19.63 0.46 -0.72
C GLY A 133 -18.60 -0.43 -1.43
N ASP A 134 -19.06 -1.37 -2.24
CA ASP A 134 -18.20 -2.33 -2.99
C ASP A 134 -17.09 -1.62 -3.77
N ARG A 135 -17.38 -0.42 -4.30
CA ARG A 135 -16.43 0.40 -5.05
C ARG A 135 -15.26 0.89 -4.18
N ASP A 136 -15.49 1.30 -2.95
CA ASP A 136 -14.43 1.82 -2.07
C ASP A 136 -13.51 0.70 -1.61
N ALA A 137 -14.08 -0.47 -1.31
CA ALA A 137 -13.34 -1.69 -1.00
C ALA A 137 -12.47 -2.14 -2.19
N GLU A 138 -13.02 -2.11 -3.42
CA GLU A 138 -12.28 -2.47 -4.63
C GLU A 138 -11.13 -1.48 -4.91
N LEU A 139 -11.38 -0.18 -4.77
CA LEU A 139 -10.37 0.86 -4.95
C LEU A 139 -9.24 0.73 -3.92
N PHE A 140 -9.58 0.49 -2.66
CA PHE A 140 -8.62 0.21 -1.60
C PHE A 140 -7.78 -1.03 -1.93
N ALA A 141 -8.43 -2.16 -2.21
CA ALA A 141 -7.76 -3.42 -2.52
C ALA A 141 -6.80 -3.28 -3.72
N ARG A 142 -7.22 -2.55 -4.76
CA ARG A 142 -6.36 -2.25 -5.91
C ARG A 142 -5.12 -1.45 -5.55
N ARG A 143 -5.25 -0.43 -4.69
CA ARG A 143 -4.10 0.38 -4.23
C ARG A 143 -3.14 -0.44 -3.38
N VAL A 144 -3.67 -1.22 -2.45
CA VAL A 144 -2.86 -2.10 -1.60
C VAL A 144 -2.10 -3.13 -2.44
N ARG A 145 -2.76 -3.83 -3.38
CA ARG A 145 -2.07 -4.76 -4.31
C ARG A 145 -1.00 -4.05 -5.14
N SER A 146 -1.32 -2.87 -5.67
CA SER A 146 -0.34 -2.10 -6.42
C SER A 146 0.89 -1.77 -5.57
N ARG A 147 0.69 -1.44 -4.29
CA ARG A 147 1.79 -1.11 -3.37
C ARG A 147 2.64 -2.34 -3.01
N LEU A 148 2.00 -3.47 -2.72
CA LEU A 148 2.68 -4.73 -2.39
C LEU A 148 3.44 -5.29 -3.61
N ALA A 149 2.81 -5.33 -4.79
CA ALA A 149 3.39 -5.89 -6.01
C ALA A 149 4.57 -5.10 -6.59
N HIS A 150 4.61 -3.78 -6.39
CA HIS A 150 5.73 -2.95 -6.86
C HIS A 150 6.84 -2.83 -5.80
N GLY A 151 6.70 -3.52 -4.67
CA GLY A 151 7.64 -3.51 -3.57
C GLY A 151 7.80 -2.13 -2.93
N ARG A 152 8.65 -2.10 -1.91
CA ARG A 152 9.04 -0.93 -1.09
C ARG A 152 9.66 0.25 -1.86
N GLU A 153 9.54 0.31 -3.19
CA GLU A 153 9.93 1.49 -3.96
C GLU A 153 9.24 2.68 -3.31
N ASN A 154 10.03 3.62 -2.79
CA ASN A 154 9.47 4.85 -2.24
C ASN A 154 8.66 5.50 -3.36
N ASP A 155 7.48 6.04 -3.06
CA ASP A 155 6.65 6.69 -4.09
C ASP A 155 7.44 7.74 -4.90
N LEU A 156 8.41 8.39 -4.26
CA LEU A 156 9.37 9.27 -4.93
C LEU A 156 10.35 8.52 -5.85
N GLU A 157 10.89 7.38 -5.43
CA GLU A 157 11.75 6.53 -6.27
C GLU A 157 10.97 6.03 -7.48
N ARG A 158 9.70 5.67 -7.29
CA ARG A 158 8.81 5.28 -8.37
C ARG A 158 8.61 6.40 -9.37
N LEU A 159 8.31 7.61 -8.90
CA LEU A 159 8.20 8.76 -9.78
C LEU A 159 9.52 9.05 -10.49
N MET A 160 10.66 8.93 -9.80
CA MET A 160 11.97 9.08 -10.41
C MET A 160 12.22 8.04 -11.50
N ARG A 161 11.83 6.79 -11.31
CA ARG A 161 11.96 5.72 -12.30
C ARG A 161 11.03 5.94 -13.49
N VAL A 162 9.73 6.14 -13.25
CA VAL A 162 8.70 6.26 -14.29
C VAL A 162 8.94 7.45 -15.21
N PHE A 163 9.34 8.59 -14.64
CA PHE A 163 9.59 9.82 -15.39
C PHE A 163 11.07 10.03 -15.71
N GLU A 164 11.97 9.12 -15.33
CA GLU A 164 13.44 9.27 -15.42
C GLU A 164 13.91 10.61 -14.83
N LEU A 165 13.50 10.90 -13.59
CA LEU A 165 13.87 12.13 -12.89
C LEU A 165 15.09 11.90 -12.01
N SER A 166 16.01 12.84 -12.06
CA SER A 166 17.00 13.02 -10.99
C SER A 166 16.34 13.59 -9.73
N LYS A 167 17.00 13.42 -8.57
CA LYS A 167 16.55 14.04 -7.30
C LYS A 167 16.44 15.56 -7.40
N SER A 168 17.29 16.20 -8.22
CA SER A 168 17.24 17.64 -8.47
C SER A 168 16.02 18.05 -9.30
N GLU A 169 15.65 17.25 -10.32
CA GLU A 169 14.42 17.48 -11.08
C GLU A 169 13.20 17.28 -10.20
N LEU A 170 13.16 16.20 -9.43
CA LEU A 170 12.08 15.94 -8.47
C LEU A 170 11.94 17.08 -7.45
N GLY A 171 13.06 17.59 -6.91
CA GLY A 171 13.07 18.76 -6.03
C GLY A 171 12.45 19.99 -6.69
N ARG A 172 12.79 20.28 -7.96
CA ARG A 172 12.16 21.37 -8.72
C ARG A 172 10.66 21.16 -8.91
N LEU A 173 10.22 19.94 -9.19
CA LEU A 173 8.79 19.64 -9.31
C LEU A 173 8.04 19.91 -8.02
N PHE A 174 8.62 19.62 -6.86
CA PHE A 174 8.01 19.86 -5.55
C PHE A 174 8.29 21.25 -4.97
N GLY A 175 9.06 22.10 -5.67
CA GLY A 175 9.46 23.42 -5.16
C GLY A 175 10.39 23.37 -3.94
N VAL A 176 11.17 22.30 -3.80
CA VAL A 176 12.06 22.05 -2.66
C VAL A 176 13.51 21.77 -3.10
N THR A 177 14.44 21.79 -2.15
CA THR A 177 15.85 21.47 -2.42
C THR A 177 16.05 19.97 -2.65
N ARG A 178 17.14 19.61 -3.34
CA ARG A 178 17.56 18.19 -3.46
C ARG A 178 17.74 17.52 -2.09
N GLN A 179 18.26 18.24 -1.11
CA GLN A 179 18.46 17.73 0.25
C GLN A 179 17.14 17.41 0.97
N ALA A 180 16.09 18.20 0.72
CA ALA A 180 14.75 17.88 1.22
C ALA A 180 14.25 16.56 0.62
N ILE A 181 14.46 16.33 -0.68
CA ILE A 181 14.15 15.05 -1.34
C ILE A 181 14.95 13.90 -0.73
N ASP A 182 16.25 14.08 -0.47
CA ASP A 182 17.06 13.06 0.22
C ASP A 182 16.47 12.71 1.60
N GLY A 183 16.00 13.73 2.35
CA GLY A 183 15.28 13.52 3.61
C GLY A 183 13.95 12.77 3.43
N TRP A 184 13.16 13.11 2.41
CA TRP A 184 11.86 12.47 2.16
C TRP A 184 11.99 11.03 1.64
N LEU A 185 13.07 10.72 0.94
CA LEU A 185 13.38 9.36 0.51
C LEU A 185 13.58 8.42 1.71
N LEU A 186 14.13 8.95 2.81
CA LEU A 186 14.39 8.21 4.04
C LEU A 186 13.21 8.27 5.03
N GLY A 187 12.59 9.44 5.19
CA GLY A 187 11.60 9.72 6.24
C GLY A 187 10.17 9.90 5.76
N GLY A 188 9.92 9.76 4.45
CA GLY A 188 8.61 9.98 3.84
C GLY A 188 8.32 11.44 3.50
N VAL A 189 7.28 11.63 2.69
CA VAL A 189 6.86 12.96 2.20
C VAL A 189 5.98 13.67 3.25
N PRO A 190 6.20 14.95 3.56
CA PRO A 190 5.37 15.73 4.48
C PRO A 190 3.89 15.79 4.08
N ALA A 191 3.01 15.91 5.07
CA ALA A 191 1.55 15.86 4.86
C ALA A 191 1.02 16.92 3.87
N ASP A 192 1.56 18.13 3.88
CA ASP A 192 1.23 19.23 2.97
C ASP A 192 1.64 18.96 1.51
N ARG A 193 2.43 17.90 1.27
CA ARG A 193 2.94 17.50 -0.06
C ARG A 193 2.38 16.17 -0.54
N GLN A 194 1.59 15.49 0.29
CA GLN A 194 0.97 14.21 -0.03
C GLN A 194 -0.05 14.32 -1.17
N GLU A 195 -0.79 15.42 -1.26
CA GLU A 195 -1.77 15.64 -2.33
C GLU A 195 -1.10 15.69 -3.70
N LYS A 196 -0.05 16.51 -3.83
CA LYS A 196 0.75 16.60 -5.06
C LYS A 196 1.39 15.27 -5.42
N LEU A 197 1.95 14.56 -4.43
CA LEU A 197 2.51 13.22 -4.61
C LEU A 197 1.45 12.26 -5.17
N ALA A 198 0.27 12.23 -4.57
CA ALA A 198 -0.82 11.36 -5.00
C ALA A 198 -1.27 11.65 -6.44
N SER A 199 -1.40 12.91 -6.83
CA SER A 199 -1.74 13.30 -8.21
C SER A 199 -0.66 12.88 -9.20
N MET A 200 0.62 13.02 -8.84
CA MET A 200 1.73 12.55 -9.68
C MET A 200 1.76 11.01 -9.83
N LEU A 201 1.51 10.27 -8.75
CA LEU A 201 1.42 8.80 -8.81
C LEU A 201 0.24 8.35 -9.67
N ALA A 202 -0.91 9.01 -9.54
CA ALA A 202 -2.07 8.72 -10.37
C ALA A 202 -1.81 9.01 -11.86
N LEU A 203 -1.05 10.07 -12.16
CA LEU A 203 -0.58 10.38 -13.51
C LEU A 203 0.36 9.29 -14.03
N ALA A 204 1.35 8.87 -13.23
CA ALA A 204 2.25 7.76 -13.55
C ALA A 204 1.46 6.49 -13.89
N ASP A 205 0.54 6.07 -13.02
CA ASP A 205 -0.31 4.89 -13.24
C ASP A 205 -1.10 4.97 -14.55
N LEU A 206 -1.65 6.14 -14.85
CA LEU A 206 -2.45 6.35 -16.06
C LEU A 206 -1.57 6.24 -17.31
N LEU A 207 -0.41 6.88 -17.29
CA LEU A 207 0.52 6.88 -18.42
C LEU A 207 1.14 5.50 -18.65
N GLU A 208 1.57 4.79 -17.59
CA GLU A 208 2.13 3.44 -17.71
C GLU A 208 1.11 2.44 -18.26
N ARG A 209 -0.18 2.59 -17.93
CA ARG A 209 -1.26 1.73 -18.45
C ARG A 209 -1.60 2.01 -19.91
N LYS A 210 -1.46 3.26 -20.36
CA LYS A 210 -1.93 3.70 -21.69
C LYS A 210 -0.82 3.80 -22.73
N LEU A 211 0.44 3.88 -22.28
CA LEU A 211 1.60 4.01 -23.15
C LEU A 211 2.43 2.72 -23.17
N LYS A 212 3.18 2.53 -24.25
CA LYS A 212 4.18 1.45 -24.29
C LYS A 212 5.27 1.69 -23.24
N ALA A 213 5.83 0.62 -22.70
CA ALA A 213 6.94 0.68 -21.74
C ALA A 213 8.07 1.61 -22.25
N GLY A 214 8.61 2.43 -21.35
CA GLY A 214 9.67 3.40 -21.66
C GLY A 214 9.23 4.66 -22.42
N ARG A 215 7.94 4.85 -22.74
CA ARG A 215 7.47 6.06 -23.46
C ARG A 215 7.08 7.22 -22.53
N VAL A 216 6.82 6.94 -21.26
CA VAL A 216 6.37 7.94 -20.28
C VAL A 216 7.32 9.14 -20.18
N PRO A 217 8.65 8.97 -20.03
CA PRO A 217 9.58 10.11 -19.90
C PRO A 217 9.54 11.04 -21.12
N GLY A 218 9.47 10.45 -22.32
CA GLY A 218 9.44 11.20 -23.57
C GLY A 218 8.10 11.90 -23.84
N VAL A 219 6.99 11.40 -23.29
CA VAL A 219 5.69 12.09 -23.34
C VAL A 219 5.65 13.23 -22.33
N ALA A 220 6.12 12.99 -21.10
CA ALA A 220 6.08 13.97 -20.02
C ALA A 220 6.92 15.24 -20.32
N ARG A 221 8.02 15.10 -21.07
CA ARG A 221 8.92 16.19 -21.48
C ARG A 221 8.56 16.86 -22.82
N ARG A 222 7.47 16.45 -23.47
CA ARG A 222 7.04 17.06 -24.73
C ARG A 222 6.03 18.17 -24.45
N ALA A 223 6.30 19.35 -24.98
CA ALA A 223 5.38 20.47 -24.94
C ALA A 223 4.11 20.14 -25.74
N ALA A 224 2.95 20.56 -25.25
CA ALA A 224 1.69 20.38 -25.94
C ALA A 224 0.78 21.61 -25.83
N ASP A 225 0.04 21.90 -26.89
CA ASP A 225 -0.90 23.03 -26.94
C ASP A 225 -1.99 22.90 -25.87
N ALA A 226 -2.42 21.67 -25.56
CA ALA A 226 -3.37 21.37 -24.49
C ALA A 226 -2.90 21.84 -23.09
N TYR A 227 -1.60 22.06 -22.92
CA TYR A 227 -0.99 22.55 -21.67
C TYR A 227 -0.54 24.01 -21.79
N GLY A 228 -0.97 24.73 -22.83
CA GLY A 228 -0.53 26.09 -23.11
C GLY A 228 0.93 26.17 -23.56
N GLY A 229 1.41 25.14 -24.28
CA GLY A 229 2.80 25.06 -24.75
C GLY A 229 3.78 24.57 -23.68
N LEU A 230 3.30 24.24 -22.48
CA LEU A 230 4.10 23.62 -21.42
C LEU A 230 4.22 22.11 -21.62
N THR A 231 5.23 21.53 -21.00
CA THR A 231 5.35 20.10 -20.78
C THR A 231 4.52 19.66 -19.57
N MET A 232 4.25 18.35 -19.44
CA MET A 232 3.58 17.82 -18.25
C MET A 232 4.39 18.11 -16.97
N LEU A 233 5.72 18.03 -17.05
CA LEU A 233 6.60 18.32 -15.92
C LEU A 233 6.58 19.80 -15.53
N GLU A 234 6.50 20.71 -16.49
CA GLU A 234 6.36 22.15 -16.22
C GLU A 234 4.98 22.49 -15.62
N MET A 235 3.91 21.82 -16.06
CA MET A 235 2.59 21.93 -15.43
C MET A 235 2.65 21.53 -13.94
N VAL A 236 3.33 20.42 -13.62
CA VAL A 236 3.52 19.99 -12.24
C VAL A 236 4.38 20.99 -11.45
N ALA A 237 5.46 21.50 -12.05
CA ALA A 237 6.32 22.50 -11.40
C ALA A 237 5.58 23.81 -11.11
N ALA A 238 4.59 24.17 -11.95
CA ALA A 238 3.70 25.32 -11.75
C ALA A 238 2.53 25.03 -10.79
N ASP A 239 2.57 23.92 -10.04
CA ASP A 239 1.49 23.45 -9.15
C ASP A 239 0.15 23.18 -9.83
N ARG A 240 0.11 23.03 -11.16
CA ARG A 240 -1.09 22.71 -11.97
C ARG A 240 -1.26 21.20 -12.17
N HIS A 241 -0.91 20.40 -11.16
CA HIS A 241 -0.88 18.94 -11.24
C HIS A 241 -2.27 18.31 -11.31
N ASP A 242 -3.28 18.90 -10.66
CA ASP A 242 -4.67 18.40 -10.73
C ASP A 242 -5.32 18.72 -12.08
N GLU A 243 -5.08 19.92 -12.61
CA GLU A 243 -5.51 20.31 -13.96
C GLU A 243 -4.91 19.36 -15.01
N LEU A 244 -3.61 19.08 -14.90
CA LEU A 244 -2.93 18.12 -15.77
C LEU A 244 -3.56 16.72 -15.65
N LEU A 245 -3.79 16.22 -14.43
CA LEU A 245 -4.38 14.90 -14.23
C LEU A 245 -5.79 14.80 -14.83
N ALA A 246 -6.61 15.85 -14.68
CA ALA A 246 -7.93 15.92 -15.31
C ALA A 246 -7.82 15.91 -16.84
N SER A 247 -6.98 16.78 -17.42
CA SER A 247 -6.75 16.86 -18.86
C SER A 247 -6.28 15.52 -19.46
N VAL A 248 -5.36 14.81 -18.79
CA VAL A 248 -4.87 13.50 -19.23
C VAL A 248 -5.93 12.42 -19.10
N ARG A 249 -6.77 12.45 -18.07
CA ARG A 249 -7.92 11.54 -17.94
C ARG A 249 -8.90 11.74 -19.10
N ASP A 250 -9.28 12.97 -19.38
CA ASP A 250 -10.17 13.31 -20.49
C ASP A 250 -9.58 12.86 -21.82
N SER A 251 -8.27 13.05 -22.00
CA SER A 251 -7.53 12.62 -23.20
C SER A 251 -7.43 11.10 -23.36
N PHE A 252 -7.76 10.30 -22.35
CA PHE A 252 -7.80 8.83 -22.44
C PHE A 252 -9.20 8.24 -22.27
N ASP A 253 -10.23 9.07 -22.00
CA ASP A 253 -11.62 8.67 -21.81
C ASP A 253 -12.40 8.53 -23.14
N TRP A 254 -11.70 8.08 -24.19
CA TRP A 254 -12.31 7.76 -25.50
C TRP A 254 -13.23 6.54 -25.46
N ALA A 255 -13.31 5.82 -24.33
CA ALA A 255 -14.25 4.72 -24.14
C ALA A 255 -15.71 5.16 -23.97
N ARG A 256 -15.98 6.48 -23.85
CA ARG A 256 -17.34 7.03 -23.87
C ARG A 256 -17.83 7.55 -25.23
N ALA A 257 -16.96 7.54 -26.25
CA ALA A 257 -17.26 8.09 -27.58
C ALA A 257 -17.26 7.04 -28.70
N ALA A 258 -17.36 5.75 -28.37
CA ALA A 258 -17.53 4.64 -29.32
C ALA A 258 -18.77 3.82 -28.99
#